data_AF-A0A0P0NGV1-F1
#
_entry.id   AF-A0A0P0NGV1-F1
#
_cell.length_a   1.000
_cell.length_b   1.000
_cell.length_c   1.000
_cell.angle_alpha   90.00
_cell.angle_beta   90.00
_cell.angle_gamma   90.00
#
_symmetry.space_group_name_H-M   'P 1'
#
loop_
_entity.id
_entity.type
_entity.pdbx_description
1 polymer ?
#
loop_
_entity_poly.entity_id
_entity_poly.type
_entity_poly.pdbx_seq_one_letter_code
_entity_poly.pdbx_strand_id
1 'polypeptide(L)' 'MTLIINDMYDNLIQITDLDQAIEQVKGYRIFLENDVNDPQKEVDLDCIAYWDDIYKKLTQIATL' A
#
# COMPACT_ATOMS: atom_id res chain seq x y z
N MET A 1 -17.51 -3.64 -7.94
CA MET A 1 -16.65 -4.79 -7.55
C MET A 1 -16.23 -4.56 -6.12
N THR A 2 -16.29 -5.58 -5.26
CA THR A 2 -15.81 -5.46 -3.87
C THR A 2 -14.57 -6.31 -3.74
N LEU A 3 -13.44 -5.66 -3.44
CA LEU A 3 -12.16 -6.32 -3.20
C LEU A 3 -11.88 -6.29 -1.70
N ILE A 4 -11.42 -7.41 -1.15
CA ILE A 4 -11.04 -7.51 0.26
C ILE A 4 -9.55 -7.85 0.29
N ILE A 5 -8.78 -7.07 1.06
CA ILE A 5 -7.36 -7.32 1.31
C ILE A 5 -7.13 -7.43 2.83
N ASN A 6 -6.03 -8.08 3.22
CA ASN A 6 -5.55 -8.03 4.60
C ASN A 6 -4.55 -6.88 4.74
N ASP A 7 -4.60 -6.16 5.85
CA ASP A 7 -3.55 -5.24 6.23
C ASP A 7 -2.31 -5.95 6.80
N MET A 8 -1.26 -5.19 7.13
CA MET A 8 -0.02 -5.74 7.71
C MET A 8 -0.22 -6.41 9.08
N TYR A 9 -1.38 -6.25 9.70
CA TYR A 9 -1.76 -6.84 10.98
C TYR A 9 -2.93 -7.86 10.83
N ASP A 10 -3.15 -8.37 9.62
CA ASP A 10 -4.22 -9.31 9.26
C ASP A 10 -5.65 -8.77 9.45
N ASN A 11 -5.83 -7.45 9.53
CA ASN A 11 -7.17 -6.85 9.51
C ASN A 11 -7.75 -6.86 8.09
N LEU A 12 -9.04 -7.18 7.98
CA LEU A 12 -9.75 -7.13 6.71
C LEU A 12 -10.08 -5.69 6.32
N ILE A 13 -9.57 -5.25 5.18
CA ILE A 13 -9.90 -3.97 4.55
C ILE A 13 -10.76 -4.23 3.32
N GLN A 14 -11.95 -3.64 3.31
CA GLN A 14 -12.83 -3.65 2.16
C GLN A 14 -12.52 -2.44 1.26
N ILE A 15 -12.20 -2.72 0.00
CA ILE A 15 -11.98 -1.71 -1.04
C ILE A 15 -13.27 -1.55 -1.83
N THR A 16 -13.87 -0.36 -1.70
CA THR A 16 -15.11 0.03 -2.37
C THR A 16 -14.87 0.82 -3.66
N ASP A 17 -13.72 1.46 -3.78
CA ASP A 17 -13.27 2.21 -4.94
C ASP A 17 -11.80 1.85 -5.23
N LEU A 18 -11.57 1.20 -6.37
CA LEU A 18 -10.25 0.69 -6.73
C LEU A 18 -9.28 1.80 -7.12
N ASP A 19 -9.75 2.80 -7.88
CA ASP A 19 -8.90 3.90 -8.35
C ASP A 19 -8.45 4.75 -7.17
N GLN A 20 -9.37 5.07 -6.27
CA GLN A 20 -9.06 5.79 -5.04
C GLN A 20 -8.08 5.02 -4.15
N ALA A 21 -8.25 3.70 -4.02
CA ALA A 21 -7.33 2.87 -3.24
C ALA A 21 -5.91 2.85 -3.84
N ILE A 22 -5.78 2.77 -5.17
CA ILE A 22 -4.49 2.85 -5.86
C ILE A 22 -3.81 4.20 -5.58
N GLU A 23 -4.55 5.31 -5.68
CA GLU A 23 -4.01 6.64 -5.40
C GLU A 23 -3.52 6.78 -3.95
N GLN A 24 -4.30 6.30 -2.98
CA GLN A 24 -3.94 6.35 -1.56
C GLN A 24 -2.68 5.53 -1.26
N VAL A 25 -2.62 4.29 -1.75
CA VAL A 25 -1.44 3.42 -1.56
C VAL A 25 -0.22 4.01 -2.23
N LYS A 26 -0.36 4.57 -3.44
CA LYS A 26 0.74 5.26 -4.13
C LYS A 26 1.26 6.45 -3.32
N GLY A 27 0.36 7.27 -2.77
CA GLY A 27 0.73 8.40 -1.92
C GLY A 27 1.49 7.95 -0.67
N TYR A 28 1.02 6.88 -0.01
CA TYR A 28 1.69 6.34 1.17
C TYR A 28 3.08 5.75 0.85
N ARG A 29 3.23 5.04 -0.28
CA ARG A 29 4.53 4.54 -0.74
C ARG A 29 5.56 5.66 -0.92
N ILE A 30 5.17 6.77 -1.57
CA ILE A 30 6.04 7.94 -1.74
C ILE A 30 6.39 8.57 -0.39
N PHE A 31 5.43 8.63 0.54
CA PHE A 31 5.70 9.09 1.91
C PHE A 31 6.75 8.21 2.60
N LEU A 32 6.60 6.88 2.54
CA LEU A 32 7.57 5.94 3.11
C LEU A 32 8.95 6.05 2.47
N GLU A 33 9.03 6.17 1.14
CA GLU A 33 10.31 6.37 0.43
C GLU A 33 11.03 7.65 0.89
N ASN A 34 10.29 8.73 1.15
CA ASN A 34 10.87 9.95 1.70
C ASN A 34 11.31 9.76 3.16
N ASP A 35 10.59 8.96 3.95
CA ASP A 35 10.93 8.65 5.34
C ASP A 35 12.17 7.75 5.46
N VAL A 36 12.36 6.83 4.51
CA VAL A 36 13.57 5.97 4.42
C VAL A 36 14.85 6.79 4.26
N ASN A 37 14.74 7.93 3.59
CA ASN A 37 15.87 8.81 3.35
C ASN A 37 16.18 9.73 4.54
N ASP A 38 15.40 9.66 5.63
CA ASP A 38 15.70 10.36 6.89
C ASP A 38 16.64 9.51 7.77
N PRO A 39 17.92 9.89 7.91
CA PRO A 39 18.89 9.12 8.69
C PRO A 39 18.60 9.11 10.20
N GLN A 40 17.61 9.89 10.68
CA GLN A 40 17.20 9.91 12.09
C GLN A 40 16.04 8.96 12.40
N LYS A 41 15.45 8.31 11.40
CA LYS A 41 14.29 7.43 11.56
C LYS A 41 14.65 5.97 11.34
N GLU A 42 14.13 5.13 12.23
CA GLU A 42 14.12 3.69 11.97
C GLU A 42 13.10 3.41 10.87
N VAL A 43 13.59 2.77 9.82
CA VAL A 43 12.81 2.43 8.64
C VAL A 43 12.24 1.02 8.82
N ASP A 44 10.92 0.92 8.82
CA ASP A 44 10.23 -0.37 8.81
C ASP A 44 10.22 -0.94 7.38
N LEU A 45 11.21 -1.77 7.07
CA LEU A 45 11.37 -2.42 5.77
C LEU A 45 10.20 -3.37 5.46
N ASP A 46 9.60 -3.98 6.47
CA ASP A 46 8.46 -4.89 6.30
C ASP A 46 7.20 -4.09 5.91
N CYS A 47 6.99 -2.93 6.54
CA CYS A 47 5.94 -1.99 6.16
C CYS A 47 6.07 -1.55 4.69
N ILE A 48 7.29 -1.20 4.25
CA ILE A 48 7.54 -0.80 2.85
C ILE A 48 7.23 -1.94 1.88
N ALA A 49 7.75 -3.14 2.16
CA ALA A 49 7.52 -4.30 1.32
C ALA A 49 6.02 -4.64 1.23
N TYR A 50 5.30 -4.53 2.34
CA TYR A 50 3.85 -4.71 2.39
C TYR A 50 3.11 -3.72 1.47
N TRP A 51 3.37 -2.42 1.58
CA TRP A 51 2.66 -1.43 0.76
C TRP A 51 3.04 -1.50 -0.73
N ASP A 52 4.27 -1.89 -1.05
CA ASP A 52 4.71 -2.21 -2.42
C ASP A 52 3.93 -3.38 -3.03
N ASP A 53 3.73 -4.45 -2.26
CA ASP A 53 2.96 -5.63 -2.68
C ASP A 53 1.48 -5.30 -2.88
N ILE A 54 0.87 -4.55 -1.96
CA ILE A 54 -0.51 -4.07 -2.11
C ILE A 54 -0.67 -3.24 -3.38
N TYR A 55 0.23 -2.29 -3.65
CA TYR A 55 0.16 -1.47 -4.86
C TYR A 55 0.19 -2.32 -6.14
N LYS A 56 1.08 -3.32 -6.21
CA LYS A 56 1.17 -4.25 -7.35
C LYS A 56 -0.14 -5.02 -7.53
N LYS A 57 -0.70 -5.57 -6.46
CA LYS A 57 -1.97 -6.31 -6.49
C LYS A 57 -3.13 -5.45 -6.99
N LEU A 58 -3.28 -4.24 -6.45
CA LEU A 58 -4.35 -3.33 -6.89
C LEU A 58 -4.22 -2.93 -8.36
N THR A 59 -2.99 -2.63 -8.81
CA THR A 59 -2.73 -2.24 -10.21
C THR A 59 -3.00 -3.39 -11.18
N GLN A 60 -2.66 -4.63 -10.81
CA GLN A 60 -2.99 -5.81 -11.63
C GLN A 60 -4.49 -5.98 -11.80
N ILE A 61 -5.26 -5.74 -10.74
CA ILE A 61 -6.74 -5.84 -10.79
C ILE A 61 -7.33 -4.75 -11.69
N ALA A 62 -6.78 -3.53 -11.66
CA ALA A 62 -7.25 -2.43 -12.51
C ALA A 62 -6.94 -2.62 -14.02
N THR A 63 -6.06 -3.57 -14.36
CA THR A 63 -5.68 -3.87 -15.75
C THR A 63 -6.51 -5.00 -16.36
N LEU A 64 -7.39 -5.65 -15.57
CA LEU A 64 -8.32 -6.71 -15.99
C LEU A 64 -9.63 -6.12 -16.54
#